data_AF-A0A8H6TJ07-F1
#
_entry.id   AF-A0A8H6TJ07-F1
#
_cell.length_a   1.000
_cell.length_b   1.000
_cell.length_c   1.000
_cell.angle_alpha   90.00
_cell.angle_beta   90.00
_cell.angle_gamma   90.00
#
_symmetry.space_group_name_H-M   'P 1'
#
loop_
_entity.id
_entity.type
_entity.pdbx_description
1 polymer ?
#
loop_
_entity_poly.entity_id
_entity_poly.type
_entity_poly.pdbx_seq_one_letter_code
_entity_poly.pdbx_strand_id
1 'polypeptide(L)'
;MWSVFEQTGIFVCLCRHGFAVLIVEMVRSGELSKYPLAIINALLENLGPNLAFGYDIGCSMETTIAQSELGEKARRLCLRCLVGSFHGHAHNRKCQLEHLATYLAGMGLEDFEGCERCFSRSNGLSNACRYATSFHWKQEVASYFKQTDNVETYANLSSFLCNNYKQALALIESEEDLREAMTQHGIASVEEFETALVEELEYLEQLRAQAKTKEETGAMEYWRKLDKLEGLRATLPGPRGSRSKFDMLKSK
;
A
#
# COMPACT_ATOMS: atom_id res chain seq x y z
N MET A 1 -31.03 5.11 -8.10
CA MET A 1 -30.10 4.00 -7.77
C MET A 1 -30.86 3.05 -6.88
N TRP A 2 -30.89 1.75 -7.17
CA TRP A 2 -31.60 0.79 -6.30
C TRP A 2 -30.89 0.76 -4.94
N SER A 3 -31.64 0.78 -3.84
CA SER A 3 -31.10 0.75 -2.47
C SER A 3 -30.19 -0.46 -2.21
N VAL A 4 -30.36 -1.52 -3.00
CA VAL A 4 -29.52 -2.74 -2.99
C VAL A 4 -28.04 -2.46 -3.31
N PHE A 5 -27.70 -1.34 -3.94
CA PHE A 5 -26.31 -0.97 -4.26
C PHE A 5 -25.79 0.21 -3.43
N GLU A 6 -26.48 0.57 -2.35
CA GLU A 6 -25.99 1.62 -1.46
C GLU A 6 -24.79 1.12 -0.63
N GLN A 7 -24.89 -0.09 -0.07
CA GLN A 7 -23.77 -0.80 0.53
C GLN A 7 -22.99 -1.55 -0.54
N THR A 8 -21.69 -1.28 -0.62
CA THR A 8 -20.80 -1.92 -1.60
C THR A 8 -19.83 -2.89 -0.93
N GLY A 9 -19.66 -2.82 0.39
CA GLY A 9 -18.81 -3.74 1.14
C GLY A 9 -18.38 -3.19 2.49
N ILE A 10 -17.32 -3.77 3.03
CA ILE A 10 -16.66 -3.32 4.26
C ILE A 10 -15.19 -3.00 3.97
N PHE A 11 -14.65 -2.03 4.70
CA PHE A 11 -13.22 -1.88 4.90
C PHE A 11 -12.91 -2.32 6.34
N VAL A 12 -11.96 -3.24 6.52
CA VAL A 12 -11.63 -3.82 7.82
C VAL A 12 -10.19 -3.51 8.21
N CYS A 13 -9.96 -3.31 9.50
CA CYS A 13 -8.63 -3.25 10.09
C CYS A 13 -8.54 -4.30 11.19
N LEU A 14 -7.52 -5.16 11.09
CA LEU A 14 -7.25 -6.21 12.05
C LEU A 14 -6.02 -5.86 12.89
N CYS A 15 -5.96 -6.37 14.12
CA CYS A 15 -4.69 -6.40 14.85
C CYS A 15 -3.83 -7.59 14.38
N ARG A 16 -2.56 -7.60 14.78
CA ARG A 16 -1.62 -8.70 14.49
C ARG A 16 -2.08 -10.09 14.96
N HIS A 17 -3.04 -10.16 15.89
CA HIS A 17 -3.60 -11.41 16.39
C HIS A 17 -4.85 -11.87 15.60
N GLY A 18 -5.25 -11.12 14.57
CA GLY A 18 -6.38 -11.44 13.71
C GLY A 18 -7.75 -10.96 14.19
N PHE A 19 -7.84 -10.21 15.30
CA PHE A 19 -9.10 -9.61 15.75
C PHE A 19 -9.47 -8.39 14.91
N ALA A 20 -10.76 -8.22 14.62
CA ALA A 20 -11.24 -7.01 13.99
C ALA A 20 -11.22 -5.84 14.99
N VAL A 21 -10.41 -4.82 14.70
CA VAL A 21 -10.29 -3.61 15.52
C VAL A 21 -11.30 -2.56 15.06
N LEU A 22 -11.40 -2.37 13.75
CA LEU A 22 -12.34 -1.43 13.14
C LEU A 22 -12.95 -2.02 11.87
N ILE A 23 -14.23 -1.75 11.67
CA ILE A 23 -14.99 -2.13 10.48
C ILE A 23 -15.74 -0.90 10.01
N VAL A 24 -15.55 -0.51 8.76
CA VAL A 24 -16.19 0.64 8.16
C VAL A 24 -17.05 0.20 6.98
N GLU A 25 -18.29 0.64 6.96
CA GLU A 25 -19.21 0.43 5.84
C GLU A 25 -18.73 1.23 4.61
N MET A 26 -18.57 0.55 3.47
CA MET A 26 -18.38 1.23 2.20
C MET A 26 -19.74 1.56 1.59
N VAL A 27 -19.99 2.86 1.40
CA VAL A 27 -21.27 3.40 0.94
C VAL A 27 -21.09 4.06 -0.41
N ARG A 28 -21.79 3.53 -1.42
CA ARG A 28 -21.88 4.04 -2.80
C ARG A 28 -20.52 4.15 -3.53
N SER A 29 -19.49 3.44 -3.07
CA SER A 29 -18.15 3.46 -3.66
C SER A 29 -17.44 2.13 -3.46
N GLY A 30 -16.44 1.81 -4.28
CA GLY A 30 -15.43 0.82 -3.87
C GLY A 30 -14.54 1.36 -2.75
N GLU A 31 -13.37 0.75 -2.59
CA GLU A 31 -12.32 1.27 -1.72
C GLU A 31 -11.85 2.65 -2.20
N LEU A 32 -12.03 3.65 -1.34
CA LEU A 32 -11.54 5.01 -1.51
C LEU A 32 -10.69 5.37 -0.31
N SER A 33 -9.71 6.25 -0.49
CA SER A 33 -8.76 6.65 0.58
C SER A 33 -9.41 7.19 1.85
N LYS A 34 -10.66 7.67 1.79
CA LYS A 34 -11.42 8.12 2.97
C LYS A 34 -11.58 7.04 4.05
N TYR A 35 -11.69 5.75 3.66
CA TYR A 35 -11.88 4.65 4.62
C TYR A 35 -10.61 4.35 5.42
N PRO A 36 -9.44 4.07 4.80
CA PRO A 36 -8.21 3.91 5.54
C PRO A 36 -7.82 5.18 6.31
N LEU A 37 -8.05 6.39 5.76
CA LEU A 37 -7.80 7.64 6.51
C LEU A 37 -8.63 7.72 7.79
N ALA A 38 -9.93 7.39 7.74
CA ALA A 38 -10.80 7.38 8.91
C ALA A 38 -10.34 6.36 9.96
N ILE A 39 -9.96 5.15 9.51
CA ILE A 39 -9.42 4.11 10.38
C ILE A 39 -8.13 4.56 11.04
N ILE A 40 -7.16 5.06 10.27
CA ILE A 40 -5.88 5.54 10.79
C ILE A 40 -6.11 6.65 11.81
N ASN A 41 -7.01 7.61 11.55
CA ASN A 41 -7.31 8.64 12.54
C ASN A 41 -7.82 8.03 13.85
N ALA A 42 -8.77 7.09 13.78
CA ALA A 42 -9.29 6.41 14.95
C ALA A 42 -8.21 5.59 15.69
N LEU A 43 -7.33 4.89 14.96
CA LEU A 43 -6.22 4.15 15.57
C LEU A 43 -5.25 5.09 16.29
N LEU A 44 -4.87 6.20 15.67
CA LEU A 44 -3.98 7.21 16.27
C LEU A 44 -4.58 7.87 17.51
N GLU A 45 -5.91 8.03 17.58
CA GLU A 45 -6.60 8.59 18.76
C GLU A 45 -6.64 7.63 19.93
N ASN A 46 -6.78 6.34 19.66
CA ASN A 46 -7.10 5.35 20.69
C ASN A 46 -5.90 4.49 21.10
N LEU A 47 -4.96 4.23 20.21
CA LEU A 47 -3.80 3.35 20.46
C LEU A 47 -2.50 4.13 20.69
N GLY A 48 -2.41 5.37 20.22
CA GLY A 48 -1.26 6.25 20.46
C GLY A 48 -0.12 6.09 19.44
N PRO A 49 1.13 6.35 19.84
CA PRO A 49 2.27 6.44 18.93
C PRO A 49 2.87 5.08 18.53
N ASN A 50 3.74 5.11 17.51
CA ASN A 50 4.54 3.98 17.01
C ASN A 50 3.69 2.82 16.44
N LEU A 51 2.59 3.17 15.77
CA LEU A 51 1.76 2.18 15.08
C LEU A 51 2.37 1.82 13.73
N ALA A 52 2.37 0.52 13.42
CA ALA A 52 2.63 0.00 12.09
C ALA A 52 1.30 -0.40 11.43
N PHE A 53 1.02 0.20 10.28
CA PHE A 53 -0.20 0.00 9.51
C PHE A 53 0.12 -0.67 8.18
N GLY A 54 -0.25 -1.94 8.04
CA GLY A 54 -0.11 -2.70 6.79
C GLY A 54 -1.26 -2.42 5.82
N TYR A 55 -0.93 -2.20 4.55
CA TYR A 55 -1.88 -2.08 3.45
C TYR A 55 -1.19 -2.38 2.11
N ASP A 56 -1.88 -2.99 1.14
CA ASP A 56 -1.32 -3.40 -0.16
C ASP A 56 -0.62 -2.24 -0.88
N ILE A 57 -1.17 -1.04 -0.73
CA ILE A 57 -0.64 0.21 -1.26
C ILE A 57 -0.10 1.13 -0.16
N GLY A 58 0.45 0.56 0.92
CA GLY A 58 0.96 1.26 2.10
C GLY A 58 1.90 2.43 1.76
N CYS A 59 2.78 2.26 0.77
CA CYS A 59 3.66 3.32 0.27
C CYS A 59 2.90 4.53 -0.30
N SER A 60 1.87 4.29 -1.11
CA SER A 60 1.00 5.34 -1.67
C SER A 60 0.12 5.94 -0.58
N MET A 61 -0.30 5.11 0.38
CA MET A 61 -1.10 5.54 1.51
C MET A 61 -0.30 6.49 2.42
N GLU A 62 0.99 6.24 2.65
CA GLU A 62 1.86 7.14 3.41
C GLU A 62 1.90 8.54 2.79
N THR A 63 2.05 8.61 1.47
CA THR A 63 1.99 9.89 0.73
C THR A 63 0.62 10.56 0.90
N THR A 64 -0.45 9.78 0.79
CA THR A 64 -1.83 10.27 0.96
C THR A 64 -2.05 10.85 2.37
N ILE A 65 -1.55 10.17 3.40
CA ILE A 65 -1.64 10.63 4.80
C ILE A 65 -0.84 11.92 4.97
N ALA A 66 0.40 11.96 4.47
CA ALA A 66 1.29 13.11 4.60
C ALA A 66 0.70 14.38 3.96
N GLN A 67 -0.08 14.22 2.89
CA GLN A 67 -0.77 15.30 2.16
C GLN A 67 -2.16 15.62 2.70
N SER A 68 -2.67 14.86 3.66
CA SER A 68 -3.97 15.08 4.29
C SER A 68 -3.84 15.88 5.60
N GLU A 69 -4.98 16.23 6.20
CA GLU A 69 -5.05 16.85 7.53
C GLU A 69 -4.44 15.95 8.63
N LEU A 70 -4.31 14.64 8.39
CA LEU A 70 -3.67 13.72 9.33
C LEU A 70 -2.15 13.77 9.30
N GLY A 71 -1.53 14.42 8.32
CA GLY A 71 -0.07 14.36 8.10
C GLY A 71 0.75 14.79 9.31
N GLU A 72 0.36 15.88 9.99
CA GLU A 72 1.06 16.33 11.20
C GLU A 72 0.90 15.34 12.36
N LYS A 73 -0.33 14.85 12.56
CA LYS A 73 -0.66 13.88 13.62
C LYS A 73 0.08 12.56 13.42
N ALA A 74 0.07 12.03 12.19
CA ALA A 74 0.75 10.80 11.83
C ALA A 74 2.26 10.91 12.04
N ARG A 75 2.89 12.03 11.63
CA ARG A 75 4.32 12.28 11.89
C ARG A 75 4.63 12.38 13.39
N ARG A 76 3.84 13.15 14.14
CA ARG A 76 4.02 13.33 15.59
C ARG A 76 3.90 12.01 16.36
N LEU A 77 3.03 11.12 15.89
CA LEU A 77 2.81 9.80 16.49
C LEU A 77 3.63 8.69 15.83
N CYS A 78 4.60 9.02 14.96
CA CYS A 78 5.49 8.06 14.33
C CYS A 78 4.76 6.89 13.64
N LEU A 79 3.66 7.18 12.94
CA LEU A 79 2.95 6.16 12.15
C LEU A 79 3.88 5.63 11.04
N ARG A 80 3.95 4.31 10.90
CA ARG A 80 4.62 3.63 9.79
C ARG A 80 3.59 2.94 8.89
N CYS A 81 3.65 3.20 7.60
CA CYS A 81 2.87 2.48 6.61
C CYS A 81 3.74 1.40 5.96
N LEU A 82 3.22 0.17 5.95
CA LEU A 82 3.91 -1.01 5.47
C LEU A 82 3.11 -1.68 4.37
N VAL A 83 3.83 -2.44 3.54
CA VAL A 83 3.24 -3.29 2.51
C VAL A 83 3.36 -4.75 2.96
N GLY A 84 2.27 -5.49 2.80
CA GLY A 84 2.22 -6.92 3.09
C GLY A 84 3.26 -7.71 2.30
N SER A 85 3.78 -8.78 2.90
CA SER A 85 4.85 -9.60 2.33
C SER A 85 4.53 -10.17 0.94
N PHE A 86 3.26 -10.53 0.69
CA PHE A 86 2.83 -11.08 -0.60
C PHE A 86 2.82 -9.98 -1.67
N HIS A 87 2.28 -8.82 -1.32
CA HIS A 87 2.16 -7.69 -2.24
C HIS A 87 3.48 -7.00 -2.50
N GLY A 88 4.40 -7.00 -1.53
CA GLY A 88 5.67 -6.28 -1.60
C GLY A 88 6.53 -6.64 -2.81
N HIS A 89 6.47 -7.89 -3.28
CA HIS A 89 7.18 -8.30 -4.49
C HIS A 89 6.66 -7.65 -5.78
N ALA A 90 5.41 -7.16 -5.79
CA ALA A 90 4.85 -6.40 -6.91
C ALA A 90 5.29 -4.92 -6.91
N HIS A 91 5.91 -4.44 -5.83
CA HIS A 91 6.45 -3.09 -5.74
C HIS A 91 7.89 -3.02 -6.26
N ASN A 92 8.30 -1.83 -6.70
CA ASN A 92 9.70 -1.60 -7.10
C ASN A 92 10.65 -1.75 -5.90
N ARG A 93 11.93 -2.03 -6.18
CA ARG A 93 12.93 -2.32 -5.15
C ARG A 93 13.08 -1.22 -4.11
N LYS A 94 13.02 0.06 -4.50
CA LYS A 94 13.07 1.18 -3.55
C LYS A 94 11.91 1.11 -2.55
N CYS A 95 10.68 0.93 -3.03
CA CYS A 95 9.50 0.78 -2.18
C CYS A 95 9.63 -0.43 -1.24
N GLN A 96 10.19 -1.53 -1.72
CA GLN A 96 10.46 -2.71 -0.88
C GLN A 96 11.37 -2.37 0.29
N LEU A 97 12.51 -1.69 0.04
CA LEU A 97 13.47 -1.31 1.08
C LEU A 97 12.86 -0.40 2.16
N GLU A 98 11.93 0.48 1.79
CA GLU A 98 11.33 1.46 2.72
C GLU A 98 10.10 0.94 3.47
N HIS A 99 9.30 0.06 2.85
CA HIS A 99 7.95 -0.29 3.33
C HIS A 99 7.71 -1.78 3.58
N LEU A 100 8.61 -2.70 3.18
CA LEU A 100 8.45 -4.11 3.56
C LEU A 100 8.72 -4.29 5.05
N ALA A 101 7.80 -4.98 5.72
CA ALA A 101 7.93 -5.31 7.14
C ALA A 101 9.23 -6.05 7.47
N THR A 102 9.71 -6.91 6.57
CA THR A 102 10.95 -7.70 6.73
C THR A 102 12.18 -6.84 6.97
N TYR A 103 12.25 -5.64 6.37
CA TYR A 103 13.39 -4.73 6.53
C TYR A 103 13.20 -3.74 7.68
N LEU A 104 12.07 -3.80 8.39
CA LEU A 104 11.78 -2.92 9.50
C LEU A 104 11.95 -3.63 10.86
N ALA A 105 12.91 -3.14 11.64
CA ALA A 105 13.11 -3.58 13.01
C ALA A 105 11.83 -3.44 13.84
N GLY A 106 11.52 -4.48 14.63
CA GLY A 106 10.37 -4.53 15.53
C GLY A 106 9.11 -5.19 14.96
N MET A 107 9.06 -5.51 13.66
CA MET A 107 7.90 -6.20 13.08
C MET A 107 7.89 -7.71 13.39
N GLY A 108 9.07 -8.31 13.56
CA GLY A 108 9.20 -9.75 13.79
C GLY A 108 8.75 -10.55 12.56
N LEU A 109 7.95 -11.59 12.79
CA LEU A 109 7.48 -12.51 11.74
C LEU A 109 6.12 -12.10 11.14
N GLU A 110 5.74 -10.82 11.24
CA GLU A 110 4.45 -10.34 10.77
C GLU A 110 4.40 -10.27 9.24
N ASP A 111 3.40 -10.92 8.63
CA ASP A 111 3.21 -10.94 7.18
C ASP A 111 2.35 -9.77 6.66
N PHE A 112 1.52 -9.18 7.55
CA PHE A 112 0.49 -8.17 7.25
C PHE A 112 -0.59 -8.62 6.24
N GLU A 113 -0.83 -9.93 6.09
CA GLU A 113 -1.79 -10.55 5.16
C GLU A 113 -3.07 -11.03 5.88
N GLY A 114 -3.40 -10.42 7.03
CA GLY A 114 -4.55 -10.80 7.83
C GLY A 114 -5.89 -10.53 7.15
N CYS A 115 -5.98 -9.42 6.42
CA CYS A 115 -7.23 -8.95 5.81
C CYS A 115 -7.74 -9.90 4.72
N GLU A 116 -6.85 -10.45 3.89
CA GLU A 116 -7.15 -11.41 2.83
C GLU A 116 -7.82 -12.66 3.39
N ARG A 117 -7.24 -13.21 4.48
CA ARG A 117 -7.80 -14.37 5.21
C ARG A 117 -9.16 -14.04 5.79
N CYS A 118 -9.33 -12.84 6.36
CA CYS A 118 -10.59 -12.36 6.88
C CYS A 118 -11.66 -12.23 5.79
N PHE A 119 -11.34 -11.57 4.67
CA PHE A 119 -12.25 -11.39 3.55
C PHE A 119 -12.69 -12.73 2.97
N SER A 120 -11.76 -13.66 2.77
CA SER A 120 -12.04 -15.02 2.33
C SER A 120 -13.10 -15.72 3.20
N ARG A 121 -12.96 -15.63 4.53
CA ARG A 121 -13.93 -16.20 5.49
C ARG A 121 -15.27 -15.46 5.47
N SER A 122 -15.24 -14.13 5.36
CA SER A 122 -16.43 -13.28 5.40
C SER A 122 -17.30 -13.38 4.14
N ASN A 123 -16.77 -13.93 3.03
CA ASN A 123 -17.52 -14.14 1.79
C ASN A 123 -18.84 -14.91 1.99
N GLY A 124 -18.91 -15.78 3.01
CA GLY A 124 -20.13 -16.50 3.38
C GLY A 124 -21.33 -15.57 3.71
N LEU A 125 -21.07 -14.34 4.17
CA LEU A 125 -22.10 -13.35 4.46
C LEU A 125 -22.82 -12.84 3.23
N SER A 126 -22.20 -12.93 2.05
CA SER A 126 -22.71 -12.33 0.81
C SER A 126 -24.14 -12.77 0.50
N ASN A 127 -24.48 -14.04 0.77
CA ASN A 127 -25.82 -14.56 0.50
C ASN A 127 -26.88 -14.00 1.45
N ALA A 128 -26.57 -13.90 2.75
CA ALA A 128 -27.47 -13.33 3.75
C ALA A 128 -27.63 -11.80 3.57
N CYS A 129 -26.57 -11.14 3.14
CA CYS A 129 -26.50 -9.68 3.02
C CYS A 129 -27.06 -9.13 1.69
N ARG A 130 -27.14 -9.94 0.63
CA ARG A 130 -27.44 -9.48 -0.75
C ARG A 130 -28.72 -8.66 -0.88
N TYR A 131 -29.77 -9.05 -0.16
CA TYR A 131 -31.09 -8.40 -0.21
C TYR A 131 -31.51 -7.83 1.14
N ALA A 132 -30.58 -7.76 2.08
CA ALA A 132 -30.84 -7.20 3.39
C ALA A 132 -31.04 -5.68 3.29
N THR A 133 -31.91 -5.13 4.14
CA THR A 133 -31.94 -3.68 4.37
C THR A 133 -30.63 -3.24 5.01
N SER A 134 -30.24 -1.96 4.89
CA SER A 134 -29.04 -1.41 5.54
C SER A 134 -28.90 -1.78 7.03
N PHE A 135 -30.00 -1.74 7.79
CA PHE A 135 -30.00 -2.13 9.21
C PHE A 135 -29.60 -3.59 9.41
N HIS A 136 -30.32 -4.53 8.77
CA HIS A 136 -30.02 -5.95 8.87
C HIS A 136 -28.64 -6.30 8.32
N TRP A 137 -28.19 -5.65 7.24
CA TRP A 137 -26.83 -5.82 6.72
C TRP A 137 -25.78 -5.50 7.79
N LYS A 138 -25.93 -4.35 8.47
CA LYS A 138 -25.02 -3.95 9.57
C LYS A 138 -25.08 -4.93 10.73
N GLN A 139 -26.28 -5.40 11.08
CA GLN A 139 -26.49 -6.36 12.15
C GLN A 139 -25.80 -7.70 11.85
N GLU A 140 -25.93 -8.21 10.62
CA GLU A 140 -25.30 -9.47 10.18
C GLU A 140 -23.77 -9.34 10.18
N VAL A 141 -23.23 -8.26 9.59
CA VAL A 141 -21.77 -8.00 9.60
C VAL A 141 -21.26 -7.89 11.03
N ALA A 142 -21.88 -7.07 11.88
CA ALA A 142 -21.45 -6.92 13.26
C ALA A 142 -21.53 -8.22 14.06
N SER A 143 -22.58 -9.02 13.85
CA SER A 143 -22.77 -10.29 14.53
C SER A 143 -21.72 -11.32 14.11
N TYR A 144 -21.43 -11.39 12.80
CA TYR A 144 -20.38 -12.24 12.26
C TYR A 144 -19.03 -11.95 12.89
N PHE A 145 -18.57 -10.70 12.82
CA PHE A 145 -17.26 -10.33 13.36
C PHE A 145 -17.18 -10.52 14.87
N LYS A 146 -18.26 -10.19 15.60
CA LYS A 146 -18.34 -10.46 17.03
C LYS A 146 -18.23 -11.96 17.34
N GLN A 147 -18.90 -12.81 16.57
CA GLN A 147 -18.81 -14.26 16.76
C GLN A 147 -17.42 -14.78 16.41
N THR A 148 -16.88 -14.39 15.25
CA THR A 148 -15.55 -14.77 14.81
C THR A 148 -14.50 -14.39 15.83
N ASP A 149 -14.50 -13.16 16.32
CA ASP A 149 -13.54 -12.69 17.31
C ASP A 149 -13.65 -13.43 18.64
N ASN A 150 -14.86 -13.56 19.19
CA ASN A 150 -15.06 -14.15 20.52
C ASN A 150 -14.97 -15.68 20.55
N VAL A 151 -15.26 -16.36 19.45
CA VAL A 151 -15.33 -17.83 19.40
C VAL A 151 -14.13 -18.41 18.67
N GLU A 152 -13.81 -17.91 17.48
CA GLU A 152 -12.78 -18.53 16.64
C GLU A 152 -11.41 -17.91 16.89
N THR A 153 -11.27 -16.58 16.75
CA THR A 153 -9.99 -15.89 16.92
C THR A 153 -9.49 -16.04 18.35
N TYR A 154 -10.37 -15.82 19.34
CA TYR A 154 -10.02 -15.97 20.75
C TYR A 154 -9.63 -17.40 21.12
N ALA A 155 -10.38 -18.42 20.67
CA ALA A 155 -10.04 -19.82 20.96
C ALA A 155 -8.69 -20.24 20.34
N ASN A 156 -8.36 -19.68 19.18
CA ASN A 156 -7.10 -19.98 18.48
C ASN A 156 -5.92 -19.11 18.93
N LEU A 157 -6.14 -18.08 19.76
CA LEU A 157 -5.11 -17.11 20.14
C LEU A 157 -3.89 -17.77 20.79
N SER A 158 -4.12 -18.69 21.74
CA SER A 158 -3.03 -19.38 22.43
C SER A 158 -2.20 -20.25 21.48
N SER A 159 -2.86 -20.94 20.55
CA SER A 159 -2.20 -21.74 19.52
C SER A 159 -1.41 -20.86 18.56
N PHE A 160 -1.98 -19.72 18.14
CA PHE A 160 -1.32 -18.73 17.30
C PHE A 160 -0.03 -18.20 17.96
N LEU A 161 -0.11 -17.77 19.22
CA LEU A 161 1.05 -17.27 19.96
C LEU A 161 2.12 -18.36 20.16
N CYS A 162 1.70 -19.56 20.55
CA CYS A 162 2.61 -20.69 20.76
C CYS A 162 3.32 -21.12 19.48
N ASN A 163 2.60 -21.16 18.35
CA ASN A 163 3.18 -21.53 17.06
C ASN A 163 4.17 -20.47 16.56
N ASN A 164 3.82 -19.18 16.67
CA ASN A 164 4.75 -18.10 16.32
C ASN A 164 6.01 -18.11 17.20
N TYR A 165 5.86 -18.39 18.49
CA TYR A 165 7.00 -18.51 19.39
C TYR A 165 7.91 -19.69 19.00
N LYS A 166 7.33 -20.87 18.72
CA LYS A 166 8.09 -22.03 18.24
C LYS A 166 8.78 -21.75 16.91
N GLN A 167 8.12 -21.05 16.00
CA GLN A 167 8.70 -20.64 14.73
C GLN A 167 9.90 -19.71 14.95
N ALA A 168 9.79 -18.74 15.84
CA ALA A 168 10.90 -17.86 16.19
C ALA A 168 12.09 -18.64 16.80
N LEU A 169 11.83 -19.59 17.69
CA LEU A 169 12.88 -20.45 18.24
C LEU A 169 13.57 -21.30 17.16
N ALA A 170 12.79 -21.92 16.27
CA ALA A 170 13.35 -22.71 15.17
C ALA A 170 14.24 -21.86 14.24
N LEU A 171 13.87 -20.60 14.00
CA LEU A 171 14.70 -19.66 13.22
C LEU A 171 16.01 -19.31 13.95
N ILE A 172 15.95 -19.11 15.27
CA ILE A 172 17.16 -18.86 16.08
C ILE A 172 18.07 -20.10 16.09
N GLU A 173 17.49 -21.30 16.18
CA GLU A 173 18.26 -22.56 16.10
C GLU A 173 18.98 -22.72 14.75
N SER A 174 18.44 -22.13 13.66
CA SER A 174 19.08 -22.10 12.34
C SER A 174 20.15 -21.02 12.15
N GLU A 175 20.55 -20.30 13.20
CA GLU A 175 21.55 -19.23 13.11
C GLU A 175 22.94 -19.74 12.65
N GLU A 176 23.29 -20.99 12.96
CA GLU A 176 24.55 -21.58 12.49
C GLU A 176 24.59 -21.71 10.96
N ASP A 177 23.47 -22.07 10.32
CA ASP A 177 23.37 -22.16 8.86
C ASP A 177 23.58 -20.78 8.21
N LEU A 178 23.03 -19.73 8.82
CA LEU A 178 23.25 -18.34 8.38
C LEU A 178 24.73 -17.95 8.50
N ARG A 179 25.39 -18.27 9.63
CA ARG A 179 26.81 -17.97 9.85
C ARG A 179 27.71 -18.70 8.86
N GLU A 180 27.39 -19.96 8.54
CA GLU A 180 28.11 -20.71 7.51
C GLU A 180 27.94 -20.05 6.14
N ALA A 181 26.71 -19.71 5.74
CA ALA A 181 26.43 -19.02 4.48
C ALA A 181 27.15 -17.66 4.40
N MET A 182 27.15 -16.87 5.47
CA MET A 182 27.89 -15.60 5.55
C MET A 182 29.38 -15.81 5.31
N THR A 183 29.97 -16.82 5.94
CA THR A 183 31.39 -17.16 5.76
C THR A 183 31.70 -17.56 4.32
N GLN A 184 30.84 -18.38 3.69
CA GLN A 184 30.97 -18.79 2.29
C GLN A 184 30.88 -17.62 1.31
N HIS A 185 30.10 -16.59 1.65
CA HIS A 185 29.92 -15.39 0.84
C HIS A 185 30.87 -14.23 1.22
N GLY A 186 31.76 -14.42 2.20
CA GLY A 186 32.72 -13.40 2.63
C GLY A 186 32.09 -12.23 3.38
N ILE A 187 30.92 -12.44 4.00
CA ILE A 187 30.21 -11.45 4.82
C ILE A 187 30.75 -11.59 6.25
N ALA A 188 31.39 -10.55 6.77
CA ALA A 188 32.06 -10.59 8.07
C ALA A 188 31.10 -10.41 9.25
N SER A 189 30.00 -9.66 9.08
CA SER A 189 29.04 -9.42 10.16
C SER A 189 27.61 -9.17 9.68
N VAL A 190 26.63 -9.26 10.59
CA VAL A 190 25.20 -9.08 10.27
C VAL A 190 24.90 -7.62 9.94
N GLU A 191 25.67 -6.69 10.50
CA GLU A 191 25.58 -5.25 10.23
C GLU A 191 25.89 -4.90 8.76
N GLU A 192 26.59 -5.78 8.03
CA GLU A 192 26.77 -5.63 6.58
C GLU A 192 25.44 -5.70 5.82
N PHE A 193 24.47 -6.49 6.30
CA PHE A 193 23.14 -6.53 5.68
C PHE A 193 22.42 -5.19 5.85
N GLU A 194 22.47 -4.61 7.05
CA GLU A 194 21.85 -3.31 7.33
C GLU A 194 22.50 -2.21 6.49
N THR A 195 23.84 -2.22 6.42
CA THR A 195 24.62 -1.29 5.59
C THR A 195 24.27 -1.45 4.12
N ALA A 196 24.21 -2.68 3.61
CA ALA A 196 23.87 -2.96 2.22
C ALA A 196 22.46 -2.46 1.86
N LEU A 197 21.48 -2.57 2.75
CA LEU A 197 20.13 -2.05 2.52
C LEU A 197 20.13 -0.51 2.39
N VAL A 198 20.92 0.19 3.22
CA VAL A 198 21.06 1.65 3.15
C VAL A 198 21.77 2.06 1.86
N GLU A 199 22.91 1.43 1.54
CA GLU A 199 23.66 1.69 0.31
C GLU A 199 22.82 1.42 -0.95
N GLU A 200 22.04 0.34 -0.96
CA GLU A 200 21.14 0.02 -2.07
C GLU A 200 20.05 1.11 -2.22
N LEU A 201 19.45 1.56 -1.12
CA LEU A 201 18.46 2.64 -1.15
C LEU A 201 19.07 3.93 -1.70
N GLU A 202 20.23 4.36 -1.17
CA GLU A 202 20.92 5.56 -1.63
C GLU A 202 21.27 5.50 -3.12
N TYR A 203 21.76 4.34 -3.59
CA TYR A 203 22.04 4.11 -5.02
C TYR A 203 20.78 4.28 -5.87
N LEU A 204 19.66 3.69 -5.46
CA LEU A 204 18.38 3.80 -6.18
C LEU A 204 17.85 5.24 -6.20
N GLU A 205 18.04 6.01 -5.14
CA GLU A 205 17.68 7.42 -5.09
C GLU A 205 18.52 8.27 -6.05
N GLN A 206 19.84 8.04 -6.08
CA GLN A 206 20.72 8.70 -7.01
C GLN A 206 20.35 8.40 -8.47
N LEU A 207 20.06 7.14 -8.79
CA LEU A 207 19.59 6.74 -10.12
C LEU A 207 18.29 7.47 -10.50
N ARG A 208 17.33 7.57 -9.58
CA ARG A 208 16.07 8.28 -9.81
C ARG A 208 16.30 9.78 -10.05
N ALA A 209 17.17 10.41 -9.26
CA ALA A 209 17.52 11.81 -9.41
C ALA A 209 18.18 12.07 -10.78
N GLN A 210 19.13 11.22 -11.19
CA GLN A 210 19.77 11.30 -12.50
C GLN A 210 18.77 11.11 -13.65
N ALA A 211 17.85 10.15 -13.53
CA ALA A 211 16.81 9.91 -14.53
C ALA A 211 15.89 11.14 -14.70
N LYS A 212 15.48 11.74 -13.58
CA LYS A 212 14.67 12.97 -13.58
C LYS A 212 15.38 14.13 -14.29
N THR A 213 16.66 14.36 -13.98
CA THR A 213 17.45 15.39 -14.65
C THR A 213 17.54 15.17 -16.16
N LYS A 214 17.72 13.91 -16.60
CA LYS A 214 17.74 13.57 -18.02
C LYS A 214 16.40 13.83 -18.70
N GLU A 215 15.29 13.48 -18.06
CA GLU A 215 13.94 13.74 -18.57
C GLU A 215 13.67 15.24 -18.70
N GLU A 216 13.98 16.03 -17.66
CA GLU A 216 13.84 17.49 -17.68
C GLU A 216 14.70 18.13 -18.78
N THR A 217 15.94 17.65 -18.94
CA THR A 217 16.83 18.11 -20.01
C THR A 217 16.26 17.77 -21.39
N GLY A 218 15.75 16.55 -21.58
CA GLY A 218 15.10 16.13 -22.81
C GLY A 218 13.84 16.92 -23.13
N ALA A 219 13.01 17.22 -22.13
CA ALA A 219 11.81 18.04 -22.27
C ALA A 219 12.17 19.49 -22.66
N MET A 220 13.20 20.07 -22.04
CA MET A 220 13.71 21.39 -22.41
C MET A 220 14.27 21.42 -23.84
N GLU A 221 15.03 20.40 -24.25
CA GLU A 221 15.53 20.30 -25.62
C GLU A 221 14.41 20.15 -26.65
N TYR A 222 13.39 19.34 -26.33
CA TYR A 222 12.21 19.18 -27.17
C TYR A 222 11.45 20.50 -27.32
N TRP A 223 11.22 21.21 -26.21
CA TRP A 223 10.57 22.52 -26.23
C TRP A 223 11.35 23.53 -27.08
N ARG A 224 12.68 23.61 -26.93
CA ARG A 224 13.54 24.46 -27.78
C ARG A 224 13.42 24.13 -29.26
N LYS A 225 13.30 22.84 -29.61
CA LYS A 225 13.10 22.40 -31.01
C LYS A 225 11.73 22.80 -31.53
N LEU A 226 10.68 22.74 -30.71
CA LEU A 226 9.33 23.20 -31.07
C LEU A 226 9.29 24.72 -31.29
N ASP A 227 9.85 25.50 -30.37
CA ASP A 227 9.92 26.96 -30.49
C ASP A 227 10.67 27.38 -31.77
N LYS A 228 11.80 26.72 -32.06
CA LYS A 228 12.53 26.93 -33.32
C LYS A 228 11.69 26.56 -34.55
N LEU A 229 10.91 25.48 -34.50
CA LEU A 229 10.01 25.07 -35.59
C LEU A 229 8.90 26.10 -35.82
N GLU A 230 8.30 26.64 -34.76
CA GLU A 230 7.29 27.69 -34.84
C GLU A 230 7.86 29.00 -35.39
N GLY A 231 9.04 29.41 -34.93
CA GLY A 231 9.75 30.57 -35.47
C GLY A 231 10.05 30.41 -36.97
N LEU A 232 10.51 29.24 -37.40
CA LEU A 232 10.73 28.95 -38.82
C LEU A 232 9.41 28.96 -39.62
N ARG A 233 8.33 28.42 -39.07
CA ARG A 233 6.99 28.47 -39.71
C ARG A 233 6.47 29.89 -39.88
N ALA A 234 6.72 30.79 -38.93
CA ALA A 234 6.35 32.19 -39.03
C ALA A 234 7.12 32.95 -40.12
N THR A 235 8.34 32.49 -40.47
CA THR A 235 9.17 33.08 -41.53
C THR A 235 8.93 32.49 -42.93
N LEU A 236 8.17 31.39 -43.04
CA LEU A 236 7.80 30.83 -44.33
C LEU A 236 6.76 31.75 -44.99
N PRO A 237 6.96 32.18 -46.26
CA PRO A 237 5.98 32.99 -46.95
C PRO A 237 4.66 32.21 -47.05
N GLY A 238 3.55 32.87 -46.70
CA GLY A 238 2.21 32.29 -46.76
C GLY A 238 1.95 31.61 -48.12
N PRO A 239 1.14 30.53 -48.15
CA PRO A 239 1.06 29.65 -49.31
C PRO A 239 0.69 30.47 -50.55
N ARG A 240 1.62 30.54 -51.52
CA ARG A 240 1.29 30.97 -52.89
C ARG A 240 0.35 29.90 -53.45
N GLY A 241 -0.94 30.20 -53.40
CA GLY A 241 -2.00 29.61 -54.22
C GLY A 241 -1.84 28.12 -54.53
N SER A 242 -2.15 27.26 -53.57
CA SER A 242 -2.80 26.00 -53.92
C SER A 242 -3.72 25.59 -52.77
N ARG A 243 -5.02 25.51 -53.06
CA ARG A 243 -6.02 24.97 -52.15
C ARG A 243 -5.60 23.54 -51.79
N SER A 244 -5.30 23.30 -50.52
CA SER A 244 -5.01 21.96 -50.02
C SER A 244 -6.32 21.22 -49.73
N LYS A 245 -6.35 19.91 -49.98
CA LYS A 245 -7.51 18.99 -49.88
C LYS A 245 -8.18 18.88 -48.50
N PHE A 246 -7.77 19.68 -47.50
CA PHE A 246 -8.22 19.57 -46.11
C PHE A 246 -9.52 20.33 -45.78
N ASP A 247 -10.05 21.14 -46.70
CA ASP A 247 -11.35 21.82 -46.50
C ASP A 247 -12.57 20.93 -46.79
N MET A 248 -12.36 19.65 -47.18
CA MET A 248 -13.43 18.74 -47.59
C MET A 248 -14.02 17.84 -46.48
N LEU A 249 -13.64 18.04 -45.21
CA LEU A 249 -14.11 17.21 -44.08
C LEU A 249 -14.93 17.96 -43.03
N LYS A 250 -15.43 19.15 -43.35
CA LYS A 250 -16.50 19.83 -42.57
C LYS A 250 -17.78 19.93 -43.38
N SER A 251 -18.33 18.79 -43.80
CA SER A 251 -19.74 18.66 -44.14
C SER A 251 -20.08 17.18 -44.19
N LYS A 252 -20.50 16.63 -43.05
CA LYS A 252 -21.54 15.61 -42.88
C LYS A 252 -21.77 15.38 -41.40
#